data_AF-A0A8J5Y386-F1
#
_entry.id   AF-A0A8J5Y386-F1
#
_cell.length_a   1.000
_cell.length_b   1.000
_cell.length_c   1.000
_cell.angle_alpha   90.00
_cell.angle_beta   90.00
_cell.angle_gamma   90.00
#
_symmetry.space_group_name_H-M   'P 1'
#
loop_
_entity.id
_entity.type
_entity.pdbx_description
1 polymer ?
#
loop_
_entity_poly.entity_id
_entity_poly.type
_entity_poly.pdbx_seq_one_letter_code
_entity_poly.pdbx_strand_id
1 'polypeptide(L)'
;MAMPVRKHLANNWGWYLLGGTVGSLGNYLYCSFATSKRRDALLKVVESRMPVNADELLELRSTNDVRTRQLLDMQAALLDCRRRGAVSGELSQRDLVEALPRALGRELVEGYALERMLAAVSESGGKPMRASHAVASLMFLSVDSVDERLRGVFAAYRHELDGGGRVPLAQVRELVGTLLLTGQVPLEKRAKERPRPFYLPNEWEELTADEAMQHVQPEDEQSGGLDEAALKRFLCSDCVCIWGECYRLAEEAERKKAAEQAERDRLNPPWWAFWRSKPPAAPPTAA
;
A
#
# COMPACT_ATOMS: atom_id res chain seq x y z
N MET A 1 51.91 36.80 37.94
CA MET A 1 52.18 35.38 37.61
C MET A 1 50.95 34.81 36.90
N ALA A 2 50.98 34.74 35.56
CA ALA A 2 49.90 34.16 34.76
C ALA A 2 50.35 32.77 34.28
N MET A 3 49.63 31.72 34.70
CA MET A 3 49.98 30.33 34.38
C MET A 3 49.73 29.99 32.89
N PRO A 4 50.57 29.13 32.28
CA PRO A 4 50.47 28.76 30.87
C PRO A 4 49.43 27.64 30.67
N VAL A 5 48.14 27.95 30.78
CA VAL A 5 47.06 26.95 30.59
C VAL A 5 46.76 26.67 29.10
N ARG A 6 47.25 27.51 28.16
CA ARG A 6 46.86 27.44 26.75
C ARG A 6 47.43 26.26 25.93
N LYS A 7 48.52 25.61 26.35
CA LYS A 7 49.17 24.56 25.53
C LYS A 7 48.54 23.16 25.68
N HIS A 8 47.90 22.84 26.80
CA HIS A 8 47.31 21.51 27.02
C HIS A 8 45.96 21.31 26.31
N LEU A 9 45.18 22.38 26.12
CA LEU A 9 43.91 22.27 25.41
C LEU A 9 44.13 21.97 23.91
N ALA A 10 45.13 22.59 23.27
CA ALA A 10 45.40 22.43 21.83
C ALA A 10 45.73 20.99 21.40
N ASN A 11 46.41 20.20 22.25
CA ASN A 11 46.81 18.83 21.91
C ASN A 11 45.70 17.78 22.09
N ASN A 12 44.62 18.10 22.80
CA ASN A 12 43.56 17.13 23.10
C ASN A 12 42.31 17.28 22.21
N TRP A 13 42.20 18.36 21.42
CA TRP A 13 41.07 18.58 20.51
C TRP A 13 40.87 17.43 19.51
N GLY A 14 41.95 16.86 18.99
CA GLY A 14 41.86 15.71 18.07
C GLY A 14 41.17 14.50 18.71
N TRP A 15 41.50 14.19 19.96
CA TRP A 15 40.88 13.09 20.72
C TRP A 15 39.42 13.36 21.06
N TYR A 16 39.06 14.61 21.38
CA TYR A 16 37.65 14.97 21.60
C TYR A 16 36.82 14.92 20.32
N LEU A 17 37.38 15.34 19.18
CA LEU A 17 36.71 15.25 17.88
C LEU A 17 36.54 13.78 17.44
N LEU A 18 37.60 12.97 17.55
CA LEU A 18 37.53 11.53 17.28
C LEU A 18 36.54 10.83 18.21
N GLY A 19 36.62 11.07 19.53
CA GLY A 19 35.67 10.52 20.50
C GLY A 19 34.22 10.94 20.22
N GLY A 20 34.01 12.21 19.84
CA GLY A 20 32.70 12.72 19.45
C GLY A 20 32.14 12.06 18.19
N THR A 21 32.96 11.90 17.15
CA THR A 21 32.54 11.24 15.90
C THR A 21 32.25 9.75 16.10
N VAL A 22 33.10 9.02 16.83
CA VAL A 22 32.88 7.61 17.16
C VAL A 22 31.65 7.43 18.04
N GLY A 23 31.45 8.31 19.03
CA GLY A 23 30.25 8.31 19.88
C GLY A 23 28.99 8.59 19.08
N SER A 24 29.02 9.56 18.15
CA SER A 24 27.89 9.88 17.28
C SER A 24 27.53 8.72 16.34
N LEU A 25 28.53 8.09 15.71
CA LEU A 25 28.33 6.92 14.86
C LEU A 25 27.79 5.73 15.66
N GLY A 26 28.36 5.47 16.84
CA GLY A 26 27.90 4.40 17.73
C GLY A 26 26.44 4.62 18.16
N ASN A 27 26.07 5.85 18.52
CA ASN A 27 24.70 6.19 18.85
C ASN A 27 23.75 6.05 17.65
N TYR A 28 24.17 6.46 16.45
CA TYR A 28 23.40 6.28 15.22
C TYR A 28 23.13 4.80 14.93
N LEU A 29 24.17 3.96 14.97
CA LEU A 29 24.03 2.51 14.75
C LEU A 29 23.14 1.85 15.81
N TYR A 30 23.31 2.23 17.09
CA TYR A 30 22.44 1.76 18.17
C TYR A 30 20.98 2.15 17.93
N CYS A 31 20.71 3.41 17.60
CA CYS A 31 19.35 3.88 17.33
C CYS A 31 18.75 3.16 16.13
N SER A 32 19.49 3.02 15.02
CA SER A 32 19.03 2.30 13.83
C SER A 32 18.70 0.83 14.13
N PHE A 33 19.56 0.13 14.87
CA PHE A 33 19.33 -1.27 15.24
C PHE A 33 18.14 -1.42 16.19
N ALA A 34 18.06 -0.59 17.23
CA ALA A 34 16.96 -0.60 18.18
C ALA A 34 15.61 -0.26 17.51
N THR A 35 15.61 0.69 16.58
CA THR A 35 14.44 1.04 15.75
C THR A 35 14.00 -0.14 14.90
N SER A 36 14.91 -0.82 14.20
CA SER A 36 14.58 -2.03 13.42
C SER A 36 14.00 -3.13 14.30
N LYS A 37 14.62 -3.42 15.45
CA LYS A 37 14.14 -4.45 16.38
C LYS A 37 12.73 -4.15 16.90
N ARG A 38 12.41 -2.88 17.15
CA ARG A 38 11.07 -2.44 17.56
C ARG A 38 10.05 -2.62 16.44
N ARG A 39 10.43 -2.31 15.19
CA ARG A 39 9.60 -2.59 14.01
C ARG A 39 9.28 -4.07 13.92
N ASP A 40 10.28 -4.93 13.98
CA ASP A 40 10.09 -6.38 13.85
C ASP A 40 9.20 -6.94 14.99
N ALA A 41 9.35 -6.40 16.21
CA ALA A 41 8.50 -6.77 17.33
C ALA A 41 7.03 -6.37 17.09
N LEU A 42 6.78 -5.15 16.57
CA LEU A 42 5.43 -4.73 16.19
C LEU A 42 4.86 -5.61 15.07
N LEU A 43 5.63 -5.86 14.02
CA LEU A 43 5.18 -6.66 12.88
C LEU A 43 4.78 -8.07 13.31
N LYS A 44 5.53 -8.71 14.21
CA LYS A 44 5.14 -10.01 14.78
C LYS A 44 3.81 -9.97 15.54
N VAL A 45 3.55 -8.89 16.28
CA VAL A 45 2.29 -8.71 17.00
C VAL A 45 1.13 -8.47 16.03
N VAL A 46 1.34 -7.70 14.97
CA VAL A 46 0.35 -7.50 13.89
C VAL A 46 0.07 -8.82 13.18
N GLU A 47 1.10 -9.52 12.73
CA GLU A 47 1.01 -10.82 12.04
C GLU A 47 0.24 -11.86 12.86
N SER A 48 0.50 -11.95 14.17
CA SER A 48 -0.21 -12.89 15.06
C SER A 48 -1.71 -12.63 15.22
N ARG A 49 -2.18 -11.41 14.88
CA ARG A 49 -3.60 -11.01 14.95
C ARG A 49 -4.30 -11.08 13.60
N MET A 50 -3.55 -11.28 12.52
CA MET A 50 -4.14 -11.33 11.18
C MET A 50 -5.00 -12.58 11.02
N PRO A 51 -6.22 -12.45 10.46
CA PRO A 51 -7.11 -13.60 10.28
C PRO A 51 -6.55 -14.60 9.27
N VAL A 52 -5.76 -14.12 8.31
CA VAL A 52 -5.20 -14.88 7.19
C VAL A 52 -3.80 -14.34 6.87
N ASN A 53 -2.86 -15.23 6.56
CA ASN A 53 -1.51 -14.84 6.15
C ASN A 53 -1.42 -14.58 4.63
N ALA A 54 -0.28 -14.07 4.15
CA ALA A 54 -0.13 -13.71 2.73
C ALA A 54 -0.21 -14.92 1.78
N ASP A 55 0.32 -16.08 2.20
CA ASP A 55 0.34 -17.30 1.38
C ASP A 55 -1.07 -17.87 1.22
N GLU A 56 -1.86 -17.91 2.29
CA GLU A 56 -3.27 -18.32 2.27
C GLU A 56 -4.11 -17.41 1.36
N LEU A 57 -3.85 -16.09 1.34
CA LEU A 57 -4.52 -15.16 0.41
C LEU A 57 -4.16 -15.44 -1.05
N LEU A 58 -2.89 -15.77 -1.32
CA LEU A 58 -2.42 -16.13 -2.65
C LEU A 58 -3.00 -17.46 -3.13
N GLU A 59 -3.06 -18.45 -2.24
CA GLU A 59 -3.65 -19.77 -2.50
C GLU A 59 -5.14 -19.62 -2.83
N LEU A 60 -5.89 -18.92 -1.96
CA LEU A 60 -7.31 -18.62 -2.13
C LEU A 60 -7.58 -17.94 -3.48
N ARG A 61 -6.72 -17.01 -3.90
CA ARG A 61 -6.82 -16.33 -5.21
C ARG A 61 -6.49 -17.27 -6.36
N SER A 62 -5.38 -18.00 -6.29
CA SER A 62 -4.88 -18.83 -7.39
C SER A 62 -5.75 -20.06 -7.67
N THR A 63 -6.35 -20.64 -6.63
CA THR A 63 -7.09 -21.90 -6.72
C THR A 63 -8.52 -21.70 -7.23
N ASN A 64 -9.14 -20.55 -6.91
CA ASN A 64 -10.55 -20.31 -7.20
C ASN A 64 -10.83 -19.60 -8.54
N ASP A 65 -9.81 -19.14 -9.28
CA ASP A 65 -9.91 -18.46 -10.59
C ASP A 65 -11.11 -17.50 -10.69
N VAL A 66 -11.31 -16.70 -9.63
CA VAL A 66 -12.42 -15.75 -9.56
C VAL A 66 -12.12 -14.60 -10.53
N ARG A 67 -13.12 -14.16 -11.29
CA ARG A 67 -13.02 -13.00 -12.17
C ARG A 67 -13.67 -11.79 -11.53
N THR A 68 -13.16 -10.59 -11.83
CA THR A 68 -13.73 -9.32 -11.37
C THR A 68 -15.20 -9.21 -11.73
N ARG A 69 -15.57 -9.64 -12.93
CA ARG A 69 -16.97 -9.66 -13.38
C ARG A 69 -17.87 -10.53 -12.50
N GLN A 70 -17.40 -11.70 -12.05
CA GLN A 70 -18.20 -12.59 -11.20
C GLN A 70 -18.49 -11.95 -9.84
N LEU A 71 -17.54 -11.21 -9.28
CA LEU A 71 -17.74 -10.44 -8.04
C LEU A 71 -18.77 -9.31 -8.22
N LEU A 72 -18.75 -8.63 -9.37
CA LEU A 72 -19.75 -7.60 -9.70
C LEU A 72 -21.14 -8.19 -9.99
N ASP A 73 -21.20 -9.35 -10.66
CA ASP A 73 -22.46 -10.07 -10.90
C ASP A 73 -23.05 -10.57 -9.56
N MET A 74 -22.21 -11.06 -8.65
CA MET A 74 -22.59 -11.37 -7.26
C MET A 74 -23.20 -10.15 -6.56
N GLN A 75 -22.55 -8.99 -6.68
CA GLN A 75 -23.07 -7.75 -6.11
C GLN A 75 -24.45 -7.40 -6.68
N ALA A 76 -24.61 -7.47 -7.99
CA ALA A 76 -25.87 -7.17 -8.66
C ALA A 76 -27.00 -8.09 -8.16
N ALA A 77 -26.71 -9.38 -7.99
CA ALA A 77 -27.64 -10.35 -7.42
C ALA A 77 -28.01 -10.02 -5.97
N LEU A 78 -27.03 -9.68 -5.13
CA LEU A 78 -27.27 -9.27 -3.73
C LEU A 78 -28.15 -8.02 -3.65
N LEU A 79 -27.87 -7.03 -4.49
CA LEU A 79 -28.65 -5.79 -4.57
C LEU A 79 -30.09 -6.03 -5.08
N ASP A 80 -30.27 -6.93 -6.05
CA ASP A 80 -31.60 -7.29 -6.55
C ASP A 80 -32.43 -8.06 -5.50
N CYS A 81 -31.83 -9.04 -4.81
CA CYS A 81 -32.45 -9.72 -3.68
C CYS A 81 -32.91 -8.73 -2.59
N ARG A 82 -32.08 -7.73 -2.29
CA ARG A 82 -32.43 -6.65 -1.37
C ARG A 82 -33.61 -5.80 -1.86
N ARG A 83 -33.63 -5.39 -3.14
CA ARG A 83 -34.75 -4.62 -3.71
C ARG A 83 -36.07 -5.37 -3.67
N ARG A 84 -36.03 -6.69 -3.79
CA ARG A 84 -37.20 -7.57 -3.69
C ARG A 84 -37.63 -7.85 -2.23
N GLY A 85 -36.94 -7.28 -1.25
CA GLY A 85 -37.22 -7.49 0.18
C GLY A 85 -36.85 -8.88 0.69
N ALA A 86 -36.07 -9.66 -0.07
CA ALA A 86 -35.65 -11.01 0.30
C ALA A 86 -34.46 -11.01 1.30
N VAL A 87 -33.73 -9.89 1.40
CA VAL A 87 -32.58 -9.72 2.29
C VAL A 87 -32.76 -8.40 3.03
N SER A 88 -32.55 -8.39 4.35
CA SER A 88 -32.45 -7.16 5.15
C SER A 88 -31.42 -6.22 4.53
N GLY A 89 -31.45 -4.92 4.81
CA GLY A 89 -30.56 -3.93 4.17
C GLY A 89 -29.05 -4.11 4.42
N GLU A 90 -28.69 -5.22 5.03
CA GLU A 90 -27.51 -5.50 5.83
C GLU A 90 -27.09 -6.94 5.52
N LEU A 91 -25.90 -7.14 4.92
CA LEU A 91 -25.43 -8.48 4.58
C LEU A 91 -24.76 -9.10 5.79
N SER A 92 -25.18 -10.31 6.14
CA SER A 92 -24.47 -11.16 7.08
C SER A 92 -23.25 -11.79 6.39
N GLN A 93 -22.29 -12.24 7.20
CA GLN A 93 -21.20 -13.09 6.73
C GLN A 93 -21.72 -14.29 5.94
N ARG A 94 -22.79 -14.92 6.41
CA ARG A 94 -23.39 -16.08 5.77
C ARG A 94 -23.92 -15.76 4.37
N ASP A 95 -24.55 -14.61 4.19
CA ASP A 95 -25.06 -14.19 2.88
C ASP A 95 -23.93 -14.09 1.85
N LEU A 96 -22.76 -13.59 2.27
CA LEU A 96 -21.58 -13.46 1.41
C LEU A 96 -20.94 -14.82 1.10
N VAL A 97 -20.78 -15.67 2.11
CA VAL A 97 -20.24 -17.04 1.94
C VAL A 97 -21.14 -17.88 1.03
N GLU A 98 -22.47 -17.69 1.08
CA GLU A 98 -23.39 -18.39 0.18
C GLU A 98 -23.50 -17.75 -1.21
N ALA A 99 -23.35 -16.42 -1.32
CA ALA A 99 -23.48 -15.72 -2.60
C ALA A 99 -22.30 -15.96 -3.54
N LEU A 100 -21.08 -16.09 -2.99
CA LEU A 100 -19.89 -16.23 -3.80
C LEU A 100 -19.86 -17.55 -4.59
N PRO A 101 -20.09 -18.75 -4.00
CA PRO A 101 -20.21 -19.99 -4.74
C PRO A 101 -21.32 -19.96 -5.82
N ARG A 102 -22.45 -19.31 -5.52
CA ARG A 102 -23.55 -19.14 -6.50
C ARG A 102 -23.10 -18.32 -7.70
N ALA A 103 -22.36 -17.24 -7.48
CA ALA A 103 -21.82 -16.41 -8.55
C ALA A 103 -20.71 -17.11 -9.36
N LEU A 104 -19.95 -18.00 -8.72
CA LEU A 104 -18.93 -18.81 -9.39
C LEU A 104 -19.51 -20.02 -10.14
N GLY A 105 -20.71 -20.47 -9.77
CA GLY A 105 -21.30 -21.72 -10.26
C GLY A 105 -20.61 -22.98 -9.71
N ARG A 106 -19.80 -22.84 -8.65
CA ARG A 106 -19.03 -23.91 -8.00
C ARG A 106 -18.71 -23.55 -6.56
N GLU A 107 -18.39 -24.55 -5.75
CA GLU A 107 -17.90 -24.33 -4.38
C GLU A 107 -16.51 -23.69 -4.37
N LEU A 108 -16.22 -22.94 -3.30
CA LEU A 108 -14.92 -22.32 -3.08
C LEU A 108 -13.96 -23.36 -2.50
N VAL A 109 -12.82 -23.57 -3.16
CA VAL A 109 -11.72 -24.33 -2.58
C VAL A 109 -11.08 -23.45 -1.51
N GLU A 110 -10.81 -24.03 -0.34
CA GLU A 110 -10.23 -23.30 0.82
C GLU A 110 -11.07 -22.12 1.32
N GLY A 111 -12.39 -22.23 1.23
CA GLY A 111 -13.32 -21.21 1.73
C GLY A 111 -13.12 -20.81 3.19
N TYR A 112 -12.42 -21.62 4.01
CA TYR A 112 -12.11 -21.31 5.41
C TYR A 112 -11.28 -20.03 5.59
N ALA A 113 -10.32 -19.74 4.71
CA ALA A 113 -9.55 -18.50 4.78
C ALA A 113 -10.47 -17.28 4.58
N LEU A 114 -11.35 -17.35 3.57
CA LEU A 114 -12.36 -16.33 3.32
C LEU A 114 -13.32 -16.17 4.51
N GLU A 115 -13.79 -17.27 5.10
CA GLU A 115 -14.66 -17.25 6.27
C GLU A 115 -14.01 -16.54 7.47
N ARG A 116 -12.72 -16.80 7.74
CA ARG A 116 -11.98 -16.08 8.79
C ARG A 116 -11.85 -14.58 8.50
N MET A 117 -11.61 -14.19 7.25
CA MET A 117 -11.58 -12.77 6.88
C MET A 117 -12.93 -12.10 7.13
N LEU A 118 -14.02 -12.72 6.68
CA LEU A 118 -15.37 -12.18 6.84
C LEU A 118 -15.83 -12.16 8.31
N ALA A 119 -15.41 -13.15 9.11
CA ALA A 119 -15.63 -13.17 10.56
C ALA A 119 -14.93 -11.99 11.23
N ALA A 120 -13.65 -11.76 10.94
CA ALA A 120 -12.89 -10.63 11.50
C ALA A 120 -13.57 -9.28 11.21
N VAL A 121 -14.04 -9.09 9.96
CA VAL A 121 -14.76 -7.87 9.58
C VAL A 121 -16.06 -7.70 10.36
N SER A 122 -16.80 -8.79 10.58
CA SER A 122 -18.06 -8.77 11.33
C SER A 122 -17.84 -8.44 12.81
N GLU A 123 -16.78 -8.99 13.42
CA GLU A 123 -16.43 -8.78 14.83
C GLU A 123 -15.91 -7.36 15.12
N SER A 124 -15.20 -6.75 14.17
CA SER A 124 -14.55 -5.44 14.38
C SER A 124 -15.52 -4.25 14.49
N GLY A 125 -16.81 -4.43 14.20
CA GLY A 125 -17.76 -3.31 14.21
C GLY A 125 -19.19 -3.65 14.58
N GLY A 126 -19.58 -4.93 14.63
CA GLY A 126 -20.97 -5.37 14.85
C GLY A 126 -21.98 -4.81 13.84
N LYS A 127 -21.50 -4.03 12.86
CA LYS A 127 -22.27 -3.40 11.81
C LYS A 127 -22.22 -4.33 10.62
N PRO A 128 -23.38 -4.68 10.06
CA PRO A 128 -23.43 -5.48 8.87
C PRO A 128 -22.84 -4.75 7.67
N MET A 129 -22.23 -5.53 6.79
CA MET A 129 -21.44 -5.00 5.69
C MET A 129 -22.36 -4.63 4.52
N ARG A 130 -22.10 -3.47 3.90
CA ARG A 130 -22.76 -3.10 2.65
C ARG A 130 -22.27 -4.00 1.51
N ALA A 131 -23.13 -4.31 0.54
CA ALA A 131 -22.78 -5.14 -0.61
C ALA A 131 -21.61 -4.56 -1.42
N SER A 132 -21.61 -3.25 -1.64
CA SER A 132 -20.50 -2.50 -2.27
C SER A 132 -19.19 -2.72 -1.55
N HIS A 133 -19.19 -2.48 -0.25
CA HIS A 133 -18.02 -2.62 0.60
C HIS A 133 -17.50 -4.07 0.66
N ALA A 134 -18.41 -5.03 0.80
CA ALA A 134 -18.08 -6.46 0.77
C ALA A 134 -17.41 -6.85 -0.53
N VAL A 135 -18.01 -6.46 -1.65
CA VAL A 135 -17.50 -6.83 -2.98
C VAL A 135 -16.19 -6.12 -3.26
N ALA A 136 -16.06 -4.84 -2.90
CA ALA A 136 -14.82 -4.09 -2.99
C ALA A 136 -13.67 -4.73 -2.18
N SER A 137 -13.94 -5.17 -0.95
CA SER A 137 -12.94 -5.85 -0.12
C SER A 137 -12.59 -7.25 -0.62
N LEU A 138 -13.47 -7.90 -1.38
CA LEU A 138 -13.22 -9.21 -2.01
C LEU A 138 -12.55 -9.12 -3.37
N MET A 139 -12.29 -7.92 -3.91
CA MET A 139 -11.67 -7.75 -5.23
C MET A 139 -10.31 -8.45 -5.34
N PHE A 140 -9.59 -8.64 -4.24
CA PHE A 140 -8.32 -9.37 -4.22
C PHE A 140 -8.42 -10.81 -4.72
N LEU A 141 -9.58 -11.46 -4.56
CA LEU A 141 -9.82 -12.81 -5.04
C LEU A 141 -9.73 -12.90 -6.56
N SER A 142 -9.93 -11.78 -7.26
CA SER A 142 -9.89 -11.76 -8.70
C SER A 142 -8.49 -12.03 -9.26
N VAL A 143 -8.40 -12.96 -10.20
CA VAL A 143 -7.15 -13.27 -10.92
C VAL A 143 -6.82 -12.25 -12.02
N ASP A 144 -7.73 -11.32 -12.32
CA ASP A 144 -7.56 -10.34 -13.39
C ASP A 144 -6.39 -9.36 -13.11
N SER A 145 -6.14 -8.42 -14.03
CA SER A 145 -5.08 -7.43 -13.83
C SER A 145 -5.36 -6.53 -12.62
N VAL A 146 -4.32 -5.90 -12.06
CA VAL A 146 -4.44 -4.94 -10.96
C VAL A 146 -5.38 -3.80 -11.34
N ASP A 147 -5.21 -3.25 -12.54
CA ASP A 147 -6.05 -2.18 -13.07
C ASP A 147 -7.52 -2.61 -13.15
N GLU A 148 -7.80 -3.84 -13.62
CA GLU A 148 -9.16 -4.37 -13.69
C GLU A 148 -9.77 -4.56 -12.30
N ARG A 149 -9.00 -5.07 -11.33
CA ARG A 149 -9.46 -5.17 -9.94
C ARG A 149 -9.78 -3.81 -9.34
N LEU A 150 -8.93 -2.81 -9.55
CA LEU A 150 -9.15 -1.47 -9.03
C LEU A 150 -10.36 -0.80 -9.70
N ARG A 151 -10.56 -1.02 -11.01
CA ARG A 151 -11.81 -0.65 -11.69
C ARG A 151 -13.00 -1.35 -11.03
N GLY A 152 -12.87 -2.63 -10.71
CA GLY A 152 -13.86 -3.41 -9.98
C GLY A 152 -14.20 -2.82 -8.62
N VAL A 153 -13.21 -2.37 -7.85
CA VAL A 153 -13.42 -1.66 -6.57
C VAL A 153 -14.26 -0.41 -6.79
N PHE A 154 -13.90 0.45 -7.75
CA PHE A 154 -14.68 1.66 -8.04
C PHE A 154 -16.10 1.32 -8.55
N ALA A 155 -16.22 0.33 -9.44
CA ALA A 155 -17.49 -0.14 -9.97
C ALA A 155 -18.41 -0.70 -8.88
N ALA A 156 -17.86 -1.32 -7.84
CA ALA A 156 -18.62 -1.80 -6.70
C ALA A 156 -19.31 -0.66 -5.94
N TYR A 157 -18.71 0.54 -5.90
CA TYR A 157 -19.35 1.72 -5.32
C TYR A 157 -20.24 2.48 -6.29
N ARG A 158 -20.35 2.07 -7.56
CA ARG A 158 -21.03 2.85 -8.61
C ARG A 158 -22.48 3.23 -8.28
N HIS A 159 -23.20 2.35 -7.60
CA HIS A 159 -24.60 2.57 -7.21
C HIS A 159 -24.76 3.50 -5.99
N GLU A 160 -23.66 3.80 -5.31
CA GLU A 160 -23.58 4.64 -4.12
C GLU A 160 -22.81 5.94 -4.37
N LEU A 161 -22.36 6.17 -5.62
CA LEU A 161 -21.71 7.42 -5.98
C LEU A 161 -22.71 8.56 -5.87
N ASP A 162 -22.26 9.67 -5.30
CA ASP A 162 -22.99 10.93 -5.41
C ASP A 162 -23.11 11.33 -6.88
N GLY A 163 -24.00 12.28 -7.21
CA GLY A 163 -24.21 12.76 -8.58
C GLY A 163 -22.95 13.24 -9.31
N GLY A 164 -21.83 13.41 -8.60
CA GLY A 164 -20.50 13.69 -9.15
C GLY A 164 -19.64 12.48 -9.52
N GLY A 165 -20.13 11.24 -9.36
CA GLY A 165 -19.40 10.03 -9.75
C GLY A 165 -18.16 9.76 -8.90
N ARG A 166 -18.19 10.08 -7.59
CA ARG A 166 -17.07 9.93 -6.66
C ARG A 166 -17.43 9.03 -5.48
N VAL A 167 -16.46 8.28 -4.99
CA VAL A 167 -16.60 7.46 -3.78
C VAL A 167 -16.36 8.36 -2.56
N PRO A 168 -17.33 8.50 -1.63
CA PRO A 168 -17.17 9.31 -0.45
C PRO A 168 -15.99 8.87 0.41
N LEU A 169 -15.23 9.82 0.98
CA LEU A 169 -14.04 9.51 1.80
C LEU A 169 -14.36 8.64 3.02
N ALA A 170 -15.57 8.74 3.55
CA ALA A 170 -16.03 7.87 4.63
C ALA A 170 -16.05 6.39 4.21
N GLN A 171 -16.49 6.09 2.98
CA GLN A 171 -16.50 4.73 2.44
C GLN A 171 -15.08 4.24 2.13
N VAL A 172 -14.23 5.12 1.61
CA VAL A 172 -12.80 4.80 1.37
C VAL A 172 -12.09 4.49 2.68
N ARG A 173 -12.30 5.30 3.73
CA ARG A 173 -11.75 5.05 5.07
C ARG A 173 -12.19 3.69 5.60
N GLU A 174 -13.49 3.39 5.48
CA GLU A 174 -14.05 2.10 5.89
C GLU A 174 -13.34 0.97 5.14
N LEU A 175 -13.21 1.09 3.80
CA LEU A 175 -12.56 0.08 2.96
C LEU A 175 -11.12 -0.15 3.40
N VAL A 176 -10.34 0.92 3.63
CA VAL A 176 -8.96 0.80 4.11
C VAL A 176 -8.90 0.09 5.46
N GLY A 177 -9.81 0.40 6.38
CA GLY A 177 -9.93 -0.30 7.66
C GLY A 177 -10.14 -1.81 7.46
N THR A 178 -11.04 -2.19 6.57
CA THR A 178 -11.29 -3.59 6.22
C THR A 178 -10.08 -4.25 5.56
N LEU A 179 -9.36 -3.57 4.66
CA LEU A 179 -8.17 -4.11 4.00
C LEU A 179 -6.99 -4.31 4.98
N LEU A 180 -6.83 -3.38 5.93
CA LEU A 180 -5.90 -3.53 7.05
C LEU A 180 -6.32 -4.72 7.90
N LEU A 181 -7.57 -4.80 8.36
CA LEU A 181 -8.04 -5.89 9.21
C LEU A 181 -7.89 -7.28 8.57
N THR A 182 -8.15 -7.39 7.26
CA THR A 182 -8.20 -8.67 6.55
C THR A 182 -6.85 -9.15 5.99
N GLY A 183 -5.75 -8.45 6.27
CA GLY A 183 -4.43 -8.91 5.80
C GLY A 183 -4.05 -8.48 4.38
N GLN A 184 -4.89 -7.72 3.67
CA GLN A 184 -4.69 -7.39 2.25
C GLN A 184 -3.64 -6.29 1.99
N VAL A 185 -3.37 -5.47 3.00
CA VAL A 185 -2.21 -4.55 3.03
C VAL A 185 -0.97 -5.33 3.49
N PRO A 186 0.16 -5.29 2.76
CA PRO A 186 1.41 -5.97 3.14
C PRO A 186 1.87 -5.60 4.54
N LEU A 187 2.39 -6.59 5.27
CA LEU A 187 2.75 -6.47 6.68
C LEU A 187 3.73 -5.31 6.92
N GLU A 188 4.72 -5.15 6.05
CA GLU A 188 5.76 -4.13 6.14
C GLU A 188 5.24 -2.69 6.01
N LYS A 189 4.06 -2.50 5.40
CA LYS A 189 3.38 -1.22 5.22
C LYS A 189 2.44 -0.87 6.37
N ARG A 190 2.10 -1.83 7.23
CA ARG A 190 1.25 -1.64 8.41
C ARG A 190 1.99 -1.02 9.59
N ALA A 191 3.32 -0.94 9.54
CA ALA A 191 4.08 -0.27 10.58
C ALA A 191 4.43 1.15 10.14
N LYS A 192 3.98 2.13 10.93
CA LYS A 192 4.30 3.54 10.73
C LYS A 192 5.36 3.97 11.72
N GLU A 193 6.40 4.61 11.21
CA GLU A 193 7.45 5.17 12.04
C GLU A 193 6.97 6.47 12.70
N ARG A 194 7.15 6.57 14.02
CA ARG A 194 7.01 7.82 14.76
C ARG A 194 8.41 8.37 15.05
N PRO A 195 8.82 9.41 14.32
CA PRO A 195 10.14 9.97 14.47
C PRO A 195 10.31 10.56 15.87
N ARG A 196 11.44 10.26 16.49
CA ARG A 196 11.89 10.82 17.77
C ARG A 196 13.18 11.62 17.55
N PRO A 197 13.62 12.40 18.54
CA PRO A 197 14.92 13.06 18.46
C PRO A 197 16.03 12.06 18.10
N PHE A 198 17.02 12.49 17.29
CA PHE A 198 18.03 11.60 16.68
C PHE A 198 18.86 10.75 17.65
N TYR A 199 18.84 11.07 18.95
CA TYR A 199 19.52 10.35 20.02
C TYR A 199 18.65 9.30 20.71
N LEU A 200 17.41 9.11 20.25
CA LEU A 200 16.49 8.08 20.72
C LEU A 200 16.10 7.17 19.57
N PRO A 201 15.95 5.86 19.80
CA PRO A 201 15.33 4.99 18.81
C PRO A 201 13.90 5.45 18.53
N ASN A 202 13.56 5.55 17.25
CA ASN A 202 12.19 5.81 16.80
C ASN A 202 11.22 4.76 17.34
N GLU A 203 9.96 5.17 17.42
CA GLU A 203 8.86 4.27 17.76
C GLU A 203 8.13 3.83 16.51
N TRP A 204 7.43 2.71 16.64
CA TRP A 204 6.62 2.16 15.57
C TRP A 204 5.23 1.91 16.11
N GLU A 205 4.24 2.28 15.32
CA GLU A 205 2.83 2.02 15.62
C GLU A 205 2.15 1.35 14.44
N GLU A 206 1.06 0.65 14.73
CA GLU A 206 0.22 0.06 13.71
C GLU A 206 -0.52 1.16 12.97
N LEU A 207 -0.44 1.13 11.64
CA LEU A 207 -1.10 2.06 10.75
C LEU A 207 -2.62 1.94 10.90
N THR A 208 -3.26 3.04 11.25
CA THR A 208 -4.72 3.12 11.30
C THR A 208 -5.31 3.57 9.97
N ALA A 209 -6.60 3.30 9.73
CA ALA A 209 -7.29 3.80 8.54
C ALA A 209 -7.26 5.33 8.46
N ASP A 210 -7.45 6.03 9.59
CA ASP A 210 -7.40 7.50 9.63
C ASP A 210 -6.02 8.05 9.26
N GLU A 211 -4.94 7.39 9.70
CA GLU A 211 -3.60 7.77 9.30
C GLU A 211 -3.32 7.48 7.83
N ALA A 212 -3.83 6.37 7.29
CA ALA A 212 -3.72 6.09 5.86
C ALA A 212 -4.45 7.14 5.03
N MET A 213 -5.61 7.62 5.50
CA MET A 213 -6.37 8.69 4.82
C MET A 213 -5.63 10.03 4.77
N GLN A 214 -4.61 10.27 5.60
CA GLN A 214 -3.78 11.49 5.53
C GLN A 214 -2.95 11.59 4.23
N HIS A 215 -2.88 10.50 3.46
CA HIS A 215 -2.22 10.46 2.15
C HIS A 215 -3.15 10.77 0.98
N VAL A 216 -4.43 11.03 1.24
CA VAL A 216 -5.34 11.58 0.22
C VAL A 216 -4.89 13.00 -0.14
N GLN A 217 -4.96 13.35 -1.43
CA GLN A 217 -4.55 14.68 -1.87
C GLN A 217 -5.53 15.74 -1.35
N PRO A 218 -5.07 16.96 -1.00
CA PRO A 218 -5.95 18.01 -0.46
C PRO A 218 -7.12 18.40 -1.38
N GLU A 219 -6.91 18.30 -2.71
CA GLU A 219 -7.94 18.55 -3.73
C GLU A 219 -9.11 17.55 -3.67
N ASP A 220 -8.79 16.30 -3.34
CA ASP A 220 -9.75 15.23 -3.16
C ASP A 220 -10.50 15.35 -1.82
N GLU A 221 -9.80 15.79 -0.77
CA GLU A 221 -10.39 16.10 0.53
C GLU A 221 -11.44 17.22 0.43
N GLN A 222 -11.10 18.31 -0.26
CA GLN A 222 -12.03 19.42 -0.49
C GLN A 222 -13.26 19.00 -1.30
N SER A 223 -13.09 18.02 -2.19
CA SER A 223 -14.17 17.49 -3.01
C SER A 223 -15.02 16.44 -2.29
N GLY A 224 -14.62 16.01 -1.09
CA GLY A 224 -15.35 15.04 -0.26
C GLY A 224 -15.34 13.59 -0.75
N GLY A 225 -14.62 13.27 -1.83
CA GLY A 225 -14.59 11.93 -2.42
C GLY A 225 -13.58 11.77 -3.56
N LEU A 226 -13.29 10.49 -3.86
CA LEU A 226 -12.32 10.07 -4.87
C LEU A 226 -13.02 9.64 -6.16
N ASP A 227 -12.57 10.15 -7.30
CA ASP A 227 -12.89 9.55 -8.60
C ASP A 227 -12.08 8.25 -8.82
N GLU A 228 -12.32 7.57 -9.94
CA GLU A 228 -11.64 6.29 -10.24
C GLU A 228 -10.11 6.43 -10.25
N ALA A 229 -9.59 7.52 -10.83
CA ALA A 229 -8.15 7.71 -10.98
C ALA A 229 -7.49 8.04 -9.62
N ALA A 230 -8.13 8.90 -8.82
CA ALA A 230 -7.69 9.24 -7.48
C ALA A 230 -7.75 8.03 -6.55
N LEU A 231 -8.82 7.23 -6.60
CA LEU A 231 -8.96 6.01 -5.82
C LEU A 231 -7.86 4.99 -6.17
N LYS A 232 -7.61 4.76 -7.46
CA LYS A 232 -6.50 3.92 -7.93
C LYS A 232 -5.16 4.39 -7.38
N ARG A 233 -4.86 5.68 -7.52
CA ARG A 233 -3.61 6.27 -7.04
C ARG A 233 -3.45 6.10 -5.53
N PHE A 234 -4.53 6.30 -4.78
CA PHE A 234 -4.54 6.16 -3.33
C PHE A 234 -4.31 4.72 -2.86
N LEU A 235 -5.05 3.75 -3.42
CA LEU A 235 -4.92 2.33 -3.06
C LEU A 235 -3.57 1.71 -3.46
N CYS A 236 -2.92 2.29 -4.48
CA CYS A 236 -1.58 1.90 -4.92
C CYS A 236 -0.47 2.77 -4.32
N SER A 237 -0.79 3.69 -3.41
CA SER A 237 0.21 4.53 -2.75
C SER A 237 1.14 3.70 -1.86
N ASP A 238 2.28 4.29 -1.50
CA ASP A 238 3.25 3.67 -0.58
C ASP A 238 2.69 3.35 0.80
N CYS A 239 1.58 3.99 1.19
CA CYS A 239 0.94 3.81 2.49
C CYS A 239 0.02 2.58 2.51
N VAL A 240 -0.82 2.39 1.48
CA VAL A 240 -1.82 1.31 1.45
C VAL A 240 -1.30 0.08 0.69
N CYS A 241 -0.66 0.28 -0.47
CA CYS A 241 -0.06 -0.78 -1.28
C CYS A 241 -0.87 -2.09 -1.34
N ILE A 242 -2.12 -2.04 -1.79
CA ILE A 242 -2.95 -3.25 -1.75
C ILE A 242 -2.31 -4.38 -2.56
N TRP A 243 -2.30 -5.59 -1.98
CA TRP A 243 -1.81 -6.82 -2.62
C TRP A 243 -0.33 -6.81 -3.02
N GLY A 244 0.47 -5.89 -2.46
CA GLY A 244 1.90 -5.77 -2.79
C GLY A 244 2.17 -5.19 -4.18
N GLU A 245 1.15 -4.65 -4.86
CA GLU A 245 1.26 -4.23 -6.26
C GLU A 245 1.81 -2.78 -6.41
N CYS A 246 2.04 -2.05 -5.31
CA CYS A 246 2.67 -0.73 -5.36
C CYS A 246 4.11 -0.78 -5.92
N TYR A 247 4.83 -1.89 -5.70
CA TYR A 247 6.19 -2.06 -6.24
C TYR A 247 6.19 -2.16 -7.77
N ARG A 248 5.21 -2.85 -8.37
CA ARG A 248 5.10 -2.96 -9.83
C ARG A 248 4.74 -1.65 -10.48
N LEU A 249 3.77 -0.91 -9.92
CA LEU A 249 3.33 0.35 -10.50
C LEU A 249 4.41 1.44 -10.37
N ALA A 250 5.16 1.47 -9.27
CA ALA A 250 6.32 2.33 -9.13
C ALA A 250 7.41 1.98 -10.17
N GLU A 251 7.71 0.69 -10.35
CA GLU A 251 8.70 0.23 -11.32
C GLU A 251 8.28 0.54 -12.78
N GLU A 252 7.01 0.33 -13.12
CA GLU A 252 6.46 0.67 -14.43
C GLU A 252 6.50 2.18 -14.70
N ALA A 253 6.16 3.00 -13.70
CA ALA A 253 6.24 4.45 -13.80
C ALA A 253 7.69 4.93 -13.97
N GLU A 254 8.64 4.33 -13.26
CA GLU A 254 10.07 4.62 -13.45
C GLU A 254 10.56 4.20 -14.83
N ARG A 255 10.17 3.02 -15.32
CA ARG A 255 10.48 2.57 -16.69
C ARG A 255 9.91 3.52 -17.73
N LYS A 256 8.68 4.00 -17.54
CA LYS A 256 8.05 4.96 -18.46
C LYS A 256 8.76 6.30 -18.46
N LYS A 257 9.11 6.84 -17.28
CA LYS A 257 9.93 8.06 -17.16
C LYS A 257 11.30 7.88 -17.80
N ALA A 258 11.94 6.73 -17.61
CA ALA A 258 13.22 6.42 -18.24
C ALA A 258 13.11 6.34 -19.77
N ALA A 259 12.02 5.76 -20.30
CA ALA A 259 11.75 5.72 -21.73
C ALA A 259 11.49 7.12 -22.31
N GLU A 260 10.66 7.93 -21.65
CA GLU A 260 10.39 9.32 -22.03
C GLU A 260 11.67 10.17 -21.99
N GLN A 261 12.50 9.99 -20.96
CA GLN A 261 13.79 10.66 -20.84
C GLN A 261 14.76 10.20 -21.93
N ALA A 262 14.82 8.91 -22.25
CA ALA A 262 15.66 8.39 -23.33
C ALA A 262 15.22 8.91 -24.71
N GLU A 263 13.91 9.05 -24.94
CA GLU A 263 13.39 9.65 -26.17
C GLU A 263 13.68 11.15 -26.23
N ARG A 264 13.56 11.86 -25.11
CA ARG A 264 13.96 13.27 -25.00
C ARG A 264 15.45 13.44 -25.26
N ASP A 265 16.30 12.57 -24.72
CA ASP A 265 17.75 12.59 -24.94
C ASP A 265 18.11 12.15 -26.36
N ARG A 266 17.27 11.36 -27.05
CA ARG A 266 17.46 11.07 -28.48
C ARG A 266 17.16 12.29 -29.35
N LEU A 267 16.09 13.02 -29.03
CA LEU A 267 15.65 14.21 -29.78
C LEU A 267 16.50 15.44 -29.46
N ASN A 268 16.96 15.57 -28.22
CA ASN A 268 17.80 16.65 -27.73
C ASN A 268 18.94 16.07 -26.88
N PRO A 269 19.98 15.51 -27.53
CA PRO A 269 21.07 14.89 -26.81
C PRO A 269 21.74 15.88 -25.87
N PRO A 270 22.00 15.49 -24.62
CA PRO A 270 22.67 16.36 -23.69
C PRO A 270 24.04 16.74 -24.25
N TRP A 271 24.47 17.97 -24.00
CA TRP A 271 25.66 18.56 -24.61
C TRP A 271 26.94 17.72 -24.40
N TRP A 272 27.01 16.89 -23.37
CA TRP A 272 28.13 15.97 -23.12
C TRP A 272 28.17 14.79 -24.10
N ALA A 273 27.05 14.38 -24.70
CA ALA A 273 26.98 13.29 -25.68
C ALA A 273 27.65 13.68 -27.02
N PHE A 274 27.66 14.97 -27.35
CA PHE A 274 28.35 15.53 -28.52
C PHE A 274 29.87 15.27 -28.50
N TRP A 275 30.47 15.17 -27.31
CA TRP A 275 31.91 14.92 -27.17
C TRP A 275 32.31 13.45 -27.34
N ARG A 276 31.36 12.52 -27.17
CA ARG A 276 31.59 11.08 -27.36
C ARG A 276 31.43 10.62 -28.81
N SER A 277 30.75 11.39 -29.64
CA SER A 277 30.49 11.03 -31.04
C SER A 277 31.57 11.49 -32.02
N LYS A 278 32.66 12.14 -31.55
CA LYS A 278 33.80 12.37 -32.44
C LYS A 278 34.43 11.03 -32.80
N PRO A 279 34.39 10.59 -34.07
CA PRO A 279 35.10 9.39 -34.47
C PRO A 279 36.59 9.58 -34.14
N PRO A 280 37.30 8.52 -33.70
CA PRO A 280 38.73 8.60 -33.51
C PRO A 280 39.34 9.14 -34.82
N ALA A 281 40.13 10.21 -34.70
CA ALA A 281 40.78 10.82 -35.85
C ALA A 281 41.54 9.74 -36.60
N ALA A 282 41.23 9.57 -37.90
CA ALA A 282 41.89 8.57 -38.72
C ALA A 282 43.41 8.77 -38.64
N PRO A 283 44.20 7.70 -38.48
CA PRO A 283 45.64 7.82 -38.38
C PRO A 283 46.18 8.51 -39.64
N PRO A 284 47.16 9.41 -39.51
CA PRO A 284 47.73 10.10 -40.65
C PRO A 284 48.32 9.07 -41.62
N THR A 285 47.82 9.06 -42.85
CA THR A 285 48.42 8.29 -43.94
C THR A 285 49.80 8.86 -44.21
N ALA A 286 50.84 8.08 -43.88
CA ALA A 286 52.22 8.38 -44.21
C ALA A 286 52.36 8.39 -45.74
N ALA A 287 52.89 9.50 -46.28
CA ALA A 287 53.29 9.68 -47.67
C ALA A 287 54.80 9.46 -47.80
#